data_AF-A0A6J4KSE5-F1
#
_entry.id   AF-A0A6J4KSE5-F1
#
_cell.length_a   1.000
_cell.length_b   1.000
_cell.length_c   1.000
_cell.angle_alpha   90.00
_cell.angle_beta   90.00
_cell.angle_gamma   90.00
#
_symmetry.space_group_name_H-M   'P 1'
#
loop_
_entity.id
_entity.type
_entity.pdbx_description
1 polymer ?
#
loop_
_entity_poly.entity_id
_entity_poly.type
_entity_poly.pdbx_seq_one_letter_code
_entity_poly.pdbx_strand_id
1 'polypeptide(L)'
;MRLREGRAAEATAGVIDSQSAKTTGVGGPERGYDGAKRLKGRKRHLLVDAAGLVLLACVHAADVQDRAGARRLVETARSGELPRLQLVWADQGYTGAFASWLRGTRGWRLEVVRHPEGQLWRYGLEERPRGVFRVLPR
;
A
#
# COMPACT_ATOMS: atom_id res chain seq x y z
N MET A 1 22.59 1.71 -4.73
CA MET A 1 22.03 2.71 -3.78
C MET A 1 22.14 2.21 -2.34
N ARG A 2 21.51 1.09 -1.97
CA ARG A 2 21.55 0.53 -0.58
C ARG A 2 22.95 0.37 0.02
N LEU A 3 23.90 -0.21 -0.73
CA LEU A 3 25.29 -0.37 -0.25
C LEU A 3 25.97 0.98 0.06
N ARG A 4 25.64 2.03 -0.70
CA ARG A 4 26.17 3.39 -0.47
C ARG A 4 25.61 4.02 0.81
N GLU A 5 24.48 3.51 1.29
CA GLU A 5 23.85 3.88 2.57
C GLU A 5 24.25 2.93 3.71
N GLY A 6 25.25 2.06 3.51
CA GLY A 6 25.69 1.08 4.51
C GLY A 6 24.70 -0.07 4.75
N ARG A 7 23.72 -0.26 3.87
CA ARG A 7 22.72 -1.35 3.96
C ARG A 7 23.10 -2.51 3.06
N ALA A 8 22.66 -3.72 3.42
CA ALA A 8 22.77 -4.88 2.55
C ALA A 8 22.09 -4.64 1.18
N ALA A 9 22.66 -5.22 0.12
CA ALA A 9 22.19 -5.04 -1.26
C ALA A 9 20.72 -5.42 -1.45
N GLU A 10 20.27 -6.48 -0.79
CA GLU A 10 18.87 -6.93 -0.84
C GLU A 10 18.08 -6.47 0.39
N ALA A 11 16.82 -6.11 0.18
CA ALA A 11 15.89 -5.74 1.24
C ALA A 11 15.36 -6.97 1.97
N THR A 12 15.17 -6.87 3.28
CA THR A 12 14.50 -7.89 4.11
C THR A 12 13.07 -7.53 4.47
N ALA A 13 12.72 -6.25 4.33
CA ALA A 13 11.37 -5.74 4.56
C ALA A 13 10.98 -4.66 3.54
N GLY A 14 9.68 -4.56 3.28
CA GLY A 14 9.11 -3.56 2.39
C GLY A 14 7.72 -3.10 2.81
N VAL A 15 7.23 -2.03 2.19
CA VAL A 15 5.91 -1.45 2.39
C VAL A 15 5.14 -1.57 1.08
N ILE A 16 3.92 -2.09 1.14
CA ILE A 16 2.99 -2.13 0.02
C ILE A 16 1.89 -1.10 0.22
N ASP A 17 1.66 -0.29 -0.79
CA ASP A 17 0.60 0.71 -0.79
C ASP A 17 0.13 1.00 -2.22
N SER A 18 -1.00 1.69 -2.33
CA SER A 18 -1.58 2.10 -3.58
C SER A 18 -1.88 3.58 -3.63
N GLN A 19 -1.83 4.13 -4.85
CA GLN A 19 -2.21 5.50 -5.09
C GLN A 19 -3.05 5.63 -6.35
N SER A 20 -4.26 6.15 -6.18
CA SER A 20 -5.14 6.52 -7.29
C SER A 20 -4.79 7.92 -7.80
N ALA A 21 -4.58 8.05 -9.11
CA ALA A 21 -4.31 9.29 -9.80
C ALA A 21 -5.40 9.56 -10.84
N LYS A 22 -5.92 10.79 -10.84
CA LYS A 22 -6.86 11.25 -11.88
C LYS A 22 -6.15 11.28 -13.22
N THR A 23 -6.80 10.77 -14.26
CA THR A 23 -6.29 10.81 -15.63
C THR A 23 -7.30 11.46 -16.58
N THR A 24 -6.84 11.84 -17.76
CA THR A 24 -7.66 12.47 -18.81
C THR A 24 -8.62 11.47 -19.46
N GLY A 25 -9.59 11.98 -20.23
CA GLY A 25 -10.60 11.17 -20.93
C GLY A 25 -10.03 10.20 -21.96
N VAL A 26 -8.83 10.47 -22.48
CA VAL A 26 -8.19 9.70 -23.57
C VAL A 26 -7.46 8.43 -23.12
N GLY A 27 -7.41 8.13 -21.81
CA GLY A 27 -6.61 7.02 -21.26
C GLY A 27 -7.19 5.60 -21.42
N GLY A 28 -8.19 5.40 -22.29
CA GLY A 28 -8.72 4.08 -22.67
C GLY A 28 -9.63 3.39 -21.63
N PRO A 29 -10.10 2.17 -21.95
CA PRO A 29 -11.05 1.40 -21.14
C PRO A 29 -10.47 0.90 -19.81
N GLU A 30 -9.15 0.83 -19.69
CA GLU A 30 -8.47 0.35 -18.49
C GLU A 30 -8.42 1.43 -17.35
N ARG A 31 -9.26 2.46 -17.43
CA ARG A 31 -9.47 3.45 -16.36
C ARG A 31 -10.65 3.01 -15.49
N GLY A 32 -10.53 3.23 -14.19
CA GLY A 32 -11.56 2.90 -13.20
C GLY A 32 -12.04 4.13 -12.44
N TYR A 33 -13.16 4.01 -11.74
CA TYR A 33 -13.61 4.99 -10.77
C TYR A 33 -13.32 4.50 -9.35
N ASP A 34 -12.46 5.22 -8.64
CA ASP A 34 -12.22 4.99 -7.22
C ASP A 34 -13.27 5.76 -6.42
N GLY A 35 -14.22 5.03 -5.82
CA GLY A 35 -15.30 5.63 -5.02
C GLY A 35 -14.81 6.28 -3.73
N ALA A 36 -13.75 5.75 -3.11
CA ALA A 36 -13.19 6.28 -1.88
C ALA A 36 -12.49 7.63 -2.13
N LYS A 37 -11.80 7.74 -3.29
CA LYS A 37 -11.13 8.98 -3.70
C LYS A 37 -11.98 9.87 -4.60
N ARG A 38 -13.18 9.40 -4.97
CA ARG A 38 -14.14 10.06 -5.87
C ARG A 38 -13.51 10.52 -7.19
N LEU A 39 -12.61 9.72 -7.75
CA LEU A 39 -11.85 10.09 -8.95
C LEU A 39 -11.91 8.99 -10.01
N LYS A 40 -11.93 9.40 -11.28
CA LYS A 40 -11.78 8.49 -12.43
C LYS A 40 -10.34 8.53 -12.91
N GLY A 41 -9.67 7.38 -12.92
CA GLY A 41 -8.29 7.30 -13.36
C GLY A 41 -7.65 5.93 -13.23
N ARG A 42 -6.38 5.93 -12.86
CA ARG A 42 -5.55 4.73 -12.68
C ARG A 42 -5.07 4.65 -11.25
N LYS A 43 -4.82 3.45 -10.76
CA LYS A 43 -4.20 3.21 -9.47
C LYS A 43 -2.85 2.54 -9.70
N ARG A 44 -1.80 3.09 -9.08
CA ARG A 44 -0.47 2.49 -9.03
C ARG A 44 -0.35 1.73 -7.71
N HIS A 45 0.13 0.50 -7.79
CA HIS A 45 0.51 -0.31 -6.65
C HIS A 45 2.02 -0.39 -6.62
N LEU A 46 2.62 -0.12 -5.47
CA LEU A 46 4.06 -0.14 -5.29
C LEU A 46 4.42 -1.03 -4.11
N LEU A 47 5.52 -1.76 -4.26
CA LEU A 47 6.24 -2.36 -3.15
C LEU A 47 7.57 -1.62 -3.06
N VAL A 48 7.83 -0.97 -1.93
CA VAL A 48 9.06 -0.21 -1.70
C VAL A 48 9.81 -0.81 -0.52
N ASP A 49 11.12 -0.71 -0.49
CA ASP A 49 11.88 -1.11 0.69
C ASP A 49 11.90 -0.01 1.77
N ALA A 50 12.49 -0.31 2.93
CA ALA A 50 12.63 0.64 4.04
C ALA A 50 13.54 1.85 3.75
N ALA A 51 14.25 1.88 2.63
CA ALA A 51 15.04 3.02 2.16
C ALA A 51 14.29 3.83 1.08
N GLY A 52 13.05 3.44 0.74
CA GLY A 52 12.23 4.11 -0.26
C GLY A 52 12.51 3.70 -1.70
N LEU A 53 13.29 2.62 -1.92
CA LEU A 53 13.53 2.10 -3.28
C LEU A 53 12.34 1.26 -3.73
N VAL A 54 11.89 1.51 -4.96
CA VAL A 54 10.83 0.71 -5.59
C VAL A 54 11.38 -0.67 -5.93
N LEU A 55 10.79 -1.69 -5.31
CA LEU A 55 11.07 -3.10 -5.57
C LEU A 55 10.17 -3.64 -6.67
N LEU A 56 8.86 -3.33 -6.60
CA LEU A 56 7.87 -3.71 -7.63
C LEU A 56 6.91 -2.54 -7.88
N ALA A 57 6.42 -2.47 -9.12
CA ALA A 57 5.38 -1.52 -9.50
C ALA A 57 4.39 -2.14 -10.50
N CYS A 58 3.11 -1.81 -10.35
CA CYS A 58 2.10 -2.10 -11.36
C CYS A 58 1.08 -0.97 -11.43
N VAL A 59 0.49 -0.76 -12.61
CA VAL A 59 -0.55 0.23 -12.83
C VAL A 59 -1.78 -0.50 -13.35
N HIS A 60 -2.93 -0.19 -12.76
CA HIS A 60 -4.20 -0.79 -13.14
C HIS A 60 -5.35 0.23 -13.01
N ALA A 61 -6.56 -0.19 -13.37
CA ALA A 61 -7.75 0.65 -13.23
C ALA A 61 -7.99 1.03 -11.76
N ALA A 62 -8.49 2.25 -11.50
CA ALA A 62 -8.61 2.78 -10.14
C ALA A 62 -9.73 2.16 -9.28
N ASP A 63 -10.68 1.47 -9.92
CA ASP A 63 -11.77 0.73 -9.30
C ASP A 63 -11.35 -0.65 -8.75
N VAL A 64 -10.15 -1.13 -9.11
CA VAL A 64 -9.60 -2.36 -8.55
C VAL A 64 -9.32 -2.17 -7.06
N GLN A 65 -9.87 -3.09 -6.24
CA GLN A 65 -9.64 -3.13 -4.80
C GLN A 65 -8.19 -3.43 -4.46
N ASP A 66 -7.73 -2.90 -3.32
CA ASP A 66 -6.30 -2.89 -3.00
C ASP A 66 -5.72 -4.30 -2.88
N ARG A 67 -6.46 -5.25 -2.30
CA ARG A 67 -6.05 -6.66 -2.21
C ARG A 67 -5.85 -7.31 -3.58
N ALA A 68 -6.70 -6.98 -4.55
CA ALA A 68 -6.59 -7.51 -5.91
C ALA A 68 -5.42 -6.84 -6.65
N GLY A 69 -5.25 -5.52 -6.47
CA GLY A 69 -4.10 -4.78 -7.00
C GLY A 69 -2.76 -5.28 -6.44
N ALA A 70 -2.72 -5.58 -5.14
CA ALA A 70 -1.57 -6.14 -4.44
C ALA A 70 -1.17 -7.52 -4.99
N ARG A 71 -2.14 -8.38 -5.28
CA ARG A 71 -1.88 -9.68 -5.92
C ARG A 71 -1.27 -9.48 -7.31
N ARG A 72 -1.87 -8.63 -8.13
CA ARG A 72 -1.35 -8.29 -9.47
C ARG A 72 0.08 -7.74 -9.41
N LEU A 73 0.38 -6.90 -8.40
CA LEU A 73 1.72 -6.40 -8.17
C LEU A 73 2.71 -7.53 -7.84
N VAL A 74 2.36 -8.40 -6.91
CA VAL A 74 3.24 -9.50 -6.50
C VAL A 74 3.44 -10.51 -7.62
N GLU A 75 2.45 -10.69 -8.50
CA GLU A 75 2.54 -11.53 -9.69
C GLU A 75 3.48 -10.98 -10.78
N THR A 76 3.88 -9.70 -10.74
CA THR A 76 4.85 -9.16 -11.72
C THR A 76 6.27 -9.59 -11.44
N ALA A 77 6.61 -9.91 -10.19
CA ALA A 77 7.94 -10.39 -9.84
C ALA A 77 8.16 -11.82 -10.35
N ARG A 78 9.35 -12.12 -10.84
CA ARG A 78 9.72 -13.46 -11.29
C ARG A 78 9.89 -14.40 -10.08
N SER A 79 9.87 -15.71 -10.37
CA SER A 79 10.24 -16.72 -9.36
C SER A 79 11.68 -16.48 -8.90
N GLY A 80 11.91 -16.51 -7.59
CA GLY A 80 13.21 -16.23 -6.98
C GLY A 80 13.57 -14.74 -6.87
N GLU A 81 12.75 -13.82 -7.38
CA GLU A 81 12.98 -12.38 -7.21
C GLU A 81 12.64 -11.94 -5.78
N LEU A 82 13.46 -11.04 -5.23
CA LEU A 82 13.42 -10.59 -3.83
C LEU A 82 13.58 -11.75 -2.82
N PRO A 83 14.63 -12.59 -2.96
CA PRO A 83 14.76 -13.84 -2.21
C PRO A 83 14.93 -13.63 -0.70
N ARG A 84 15.43 -12.46 -0.30
CA ARG A 84 15.62 -12.08 1.11
C ARG A 84 14.46 -11.32 1.73
N LEU A 85 13.45 -10.92 0.96
CA LEU A 85 12.30 -10.22 1.50
C LEU A 85 11.47 -11.18 2.35
N GLN A 86 11.22 -10.80 3.60
CA GLN A 86 10.52 -11.64 4.58
C GLN A 86 9.27 -10.96 5.15
N LEU A 87 9.29 -9.62 5.21
CA LEU A 87 8.24 -8.84 5.85
C LEU A 87 7.71 -7.77 4.89
N VAL A 88 6.39 -7.66 4.81
CA VAL A 88 5.70 -6.61 4.08
C VAL A 88 4.74 -5.90 5.05
N TRP A 89 4.91 -4.59 5.21
CA TRP A 89 3.94 -3.76 5.91
C TRP A 89 2.88 -3.23 4.96
N ALA A 90 1.64 -3.16 5.45
CA ALA A 90 0.50 -2.63 4.71
C ALA A 90 -0.50 -1.95 5.65
N ASP A 91 -1.44 -1.20 5.08
CA ASP A 91 -2.57 -0.66 5.82
C ASP A 91 -3.74 -1.67 5.97
N GLN A 92 -4.83 -1.22 6.60
CA GLN A 92 -5.99 -2.06 6.87
C GLN A 92 -6.73 -2.54 5.60
N GLY A 93 -6.57 -1.87 4.47
CA GLY A 93 -7.14 -2.27 3.19
C GLY A 93 -6.62 -3.62 2.69
N TYR A 94 -5.43 -4.04 3.13
CA TYR A 94 -4.76 -5.27 2.71
C TYR A 94 -5.05 -6.49 3.60
N THR A 95 -5.89 -6.34 4.62
CA THR A 95 -6.31 -7.42 5.52
C THR A 95 -7.02 -8.58 4.80
N GLY A 96 -7.14 -9.74 5.46
CA GLY A 96 -7.89 -10.90 4.96
C GLY A 96 -7.05 -11.89 4.16
N ALA A 97 -7.64 -12.53 3.16
CA ALA A 97 -7.04 -13.63 2.39
C ALA A 97 -5.79 -13.25 1.57
N PHE A 98 -5.41 -11.97 1.54
CA PHE A 98 -4.15 -11.55 0.91
C PHE A 98 -2.93 -12.01 1.73
N ALA A 99 -2.99 -11.94 3.06
CA ALA A 99 -1.86 -12.34 3.91
C ALA A 99 -1.49 -13.82 3.75
N SER A 100 -2.49 -14.71 3.78
CA SER A 100 -2.28 -16.15 3.60
C SER A 100 -1.78 -16.49 2.20
N TRP A 101 -2.34 -15.85 1.17
CA TRP A 101 -1.88 -16.01 -0.20
C TRP A 101 -0.42 -15.55 -0.37
N LEU A 102 -0.07 -14.37 0.15
CA LEU A 102 1.28 -13.82 0.06
C LEU A 102 2.30 -14.75 0.71
N ARG A 103 1.95 -15.30 1.88
CA ARG A 103 2.77 -16.28 2.58
C ARG A 103 2.92 -17.58 1.80
N GLY A 104 1.86 -18.08 1.19
CA GLY A 104 1.90 -19.31 0.39
C GLY A 104 2.67 -19.17 -0.94
N THR A 105 2.55 -18.03 -1.60
CA THR A 105 3.17 -17.80 -2.92
C THR A 105 4.62 -17.33 -2.82
N ARG A 106 4.97 -16.52 -1.81
CA ARG A 106 6.29 -15.89 -1.69
C ARG A 106 7.04 -16.20 -0.40
N GLY A 107 6.38 -16.77 0.59
CA GLY A 107 6.95 -16.91 1.94
C GLY A 107 6.96 -15.61 2.75
N TRP A 108 6.51 -14.48 2.18
CA TRP A 108 6.52 -13.19 2.86
C TRP A 108 5.39 -13.09 3.90
N ARG A 109 5.71 -12.55 5.07
CA ARG A 109 4.74 -12.24 6.12
C ARG A 109 4.17 -10.84 5.89
N LEU A 110 2.84 -10.72 5.92
CA LEU A 110 2.16 -9.43 5.92
C LEU A 110 1.92 -8.97 7.36
N GLU A 111 2.37 -7.77 7.69
CA GLU A 111 2.01 -7.08 8.93
C GLU A 111 1.15 -5.85 8.59
N VAL A 112 -0.10 -5.89 9.02
CA VAL A 112 -1.00 -4.75 8.86
C VAL A 112 -0.76 -3.77 10.00
N VAL A 113 -0.22 -2.61 9.67
CA VAL A 113 0.03 -1.55 10.63
C VAL A 113 -1.30 -0.91 10.99
N ARG A 114 -1.63 -0.96 12.27
CA ARG A 114 -2.80 -0.28 12.82
C ARG A 114 -2.38 1.11 13.25
N HIS A 115 -3.20 2.11 12.94
CA HIS A 115 -3.08 3.38 13.63
C HIS A 115 -3.34 3.15 15.13
N PRO A 116 -2.50 3.66 16.04
CA PRO A 116 -2.83 3.68 17.45
C PRO A 116 -4.19 4.33 17.62
N GLU A 117 -5.07 3.74 18.43
CA GLU A 117 -6.31 4.41 18.83
C GLU A 117 -5.92 5.74 19.49
N GLY A 118 -6.18 6.86 18.81
CA GLY A 118 -5.89 8.19 19.34
C GLY A 118 -4.78 9.01 18.66
N GLN A 119 -4.64 8.98 17.33
CA GLN A 119 -3.99 10.10 16.58
C GLN A 119 -4.85 11.37 16.61
N LEU A 120 -5.18 11.83 17.81
CA LEU A 120 -5.92 13.04 18.13
C LEU A 120 -5.02 14.27 18.05
N TRP A 121 -3.72 14.09 18.24
CA TRP A 121 -2.72 15.14 18.06
C TRP A 121 -2.70 15.70 16.64
N ARG A 122 -3.08 14.91 15.61
CA ARG A 122 -3.28 15.42 14.24
C ARG A 122 -4.41 16.46 14.14
N TYR A 123 -5.26 16.51 15.16
CA TYR A 123 -6.33 17.48 15.36
C TYR A 123 -6.08 18.39 16.60
N GLY A 124 -4.87 18.37 17.18
CA GLY A 124 -4.54 19.13 18.39
C GLY A 124 -5.19 18.64 19.69
N LEU A 125 -5.63 17.37 19.75
CA LEU A 125 -6.37 16.81 20.88
C LEU A 125 -5.54 15.75 21.62
N GLU A 126 -5.60 15.76 22.95
CA GLU A 126 -4.97 14.75 23.82
C GLU A 126 -5.86 13.51 24.01
N GLU A 127 -7.19 13.67 23.95
CA GLU A 127 -8.18 12.59 24.12
C GLU A 127 -9.28 12.60 23.06
N ARG A 128 -9.86 11.42 22.77
CA ARG A 128 -10.89 11.26 21.72
C ARG A 128 -12.19 11.85 22.24
N PRO A 129 -12.75 12.91 21.61
CA PRO A 129 -14.02 13.46 22.05
C PRO A 129 -15.09 12.36 21.93
N ARG A 130 -15.63 11.93 23.07
CA ARG A 130 -16.73 10.98 23.15
C ARG A 130 -18.04 11.79 23.11
N GLY A 131 -18.85 11.57 22.08
CA GLY A 131 -20.12 12.29 21.89
C GLY A 131 -20.45 12.57 20.42
N VAL A 132 -21.53 13.34 20.21
CA VAL A 132 -22.03 13.76 18.88
C VAL A 132 -20.95 14.51 18.11
N PHE A 133 -20.91 14.31 16.79
CA PHE A 133 -19.98 14.92 15.84
C PHE A 133 -19.75 16.41 16.13
N ARG A 134 -18.51 16.78 16.48
CA ARG A 134 -18.06 18.17 16.68
C ARG A 134 -17.07 18.54 15.58
N VAL A 135 -17.34 19.66 14.90
CA VAL A 135 -16.38 20.31 14.00
C VAL A 135 -15.41 21.11 14.87
N LEU A 136 -14.11 20.84 14.73
CA LEU A 136 -13.07 21.59 15.43
C LEU A 136 -12.79 22.91 14.68
N PRO A 137 -12.63 24.04 15.39
CA PRO A 137 -12.21 25.30 14.78
C PRO A 137 -10.79 25.16 14.18
N ARG A 138 -10.56 25.89 13.08
CA ARG A 138 -9.26 25.94 12.39
C ARG A 138 -8.28 26.85 13.12
#